data_AF-A0ABD1QS02-F1
#
_entry.id   AF-A0ABD1QS02-F1
#
_cell.length_a   1.000
_cell.length_b   1.000
_cell.length_c   1.000
_cell.angle_alpha   90.00
_cell.angle_beta   90.00
_cell.angle_gamma   90.00
#
_symmetry.space_group_name_H-M   'P 1'
#
loop_
_entity.id
_entity.type
_entity.pdbx_description
1 polymer ?
#
loop_
_entity_poly.entity_id
_entity_poly.type
_entity_poly.pdbx_seq_one_letter_code
_entity_poly.pdbx_strand_id
1 'polypeptide(L)'
;MPNDVITMWADALCESLIPPSQKFYCPYKDCSAMLVNDGDKIIRESECPFCWRLFCAQCNVPWHSGVECEEFQRLNENERGREDLMVYELAKQENWQRCPKCKFYVEKTEGCLHISCRCNFEFCYACGETWTSTHGGCRP
;
A
#
# COMPACT_ATOMS: atom_id res chain seq x y z
N MET A 1 40.02 -15.14 24.49
CA MET A 1 38.96 -15.16 23.47
C MET A 1 39.15 -13.96 22.55
N PRO A 2 38.89 -14.08 21.24
CA PRO A 2 38.90 -12.92 20.35
C PRO A 2 37.86 -11.91 20.82
N ASN A 3 38.23 -10.63 20.82
CA ASN A 3 37.37 -9.54 21.31
C ASN A 3 36.03 -9.51 20.55
N ASP A 4 36.07 -9.82 19.25
CA ASP A 4 34.94 -9.85 18.34
C ASP A 4 33.85 -10.86 18.78
N VAL A 5 34.26 -11.99 19.36
CA VAL A 5 33.31 -12.99 19.85
C VAL A 5 32.61 -12.50 21.12
N ILE A 6 33.31 -11.77 21.98
CA ILE A 6 32.71 -11.19 23.20
C ILE A 6 31.67 -10.13 22.81
N THR A 7 31.99 -9.27 21.83
CA THR A 7 31.04 -8.27 21.31
C THR A 7 29.81 -8.92 20.70
N MET A 8 29.98 -9.93 19.84
CA MET A 8 28.84 -10.65 19.26
C MET A 8 27.94 -11.32 20.31
N TRP A 9 28.54 -11.88 21.37
CA TRP A 9 27.78 -12.49 22.46
C TRP A 9 27.02 -11.43 23.28
N ALA A 10 27.64 -10.28 23.52
CA ALA A 10 26.98 -9.17 24.20
C ALA A 10 25.79 -8.63 23.39
N ASP A 11 25.96 -8.45 22.08
CA ASP A 11 24.89 -8.02 21.18
C ASP A 11 23.75 -9.05 21.15
N ALA A 12 24.07 -10.34 20.98
CA ALA A 12 23.07 -11.40 20.98
C ALA A 12 22.29 -11.50 22.30
N LEU A 13 22.95 -11.28 23.44
CA LEU A 13 22.30 -11.22 24.74
C LEU A 13 21.36 -10.01 24.85
N CYS A 14 21.80 -8.82 24.45
CA CYS A 14 20.95 -7.63 24.40
C CYS A 14 19.72 -7.86 23.51
N GLU A 15 19.91 -8.42 22.31
CA GLU A 15 18.81 -8.74 21.40
C GLU A 15 17.85 -9.75 22.01
N SER A 16 18.33 -10.76 22.75
CA SER A 16 17.49 -11.79 23.38
C SER A 16 16.50 -11.23 24.41
N LEU A 17 16.80 -10.07 25.00
CA LEU A 17 15.93 -9.40 25.98
C LEU A 17 14.71 -8.74 25.33
N ILE A 18 14.77 -8.44 24.03
CA ILE A 18 13.66 -7.81 23.31
C ILE A 18 12.64 -8.91 22.93
N PRO A 19 11.37 -8.80 23.37
CA PRO A 19 10.30 -9.70 22.99
C PRO A 19 10.18 -9.84 21.46
N PRO A 20 9.97 -11.05 20.91
CA PRO A 20 9.76 -11.24 19.48
C PRO A 20 8.60 -10.40 18.91
N SER A 21 7.57 -10.11 19.71
CA SER A 21 6.43 -9.27 19.31
C SER A 21 6.76 -7.79 19.12
N GLN A 22 7.89 -7.33 19.65
CA GLN A 22 8.37 -5.95 19.51
C GLN A 22 9.41 -5.81 18.39
N LYS A 23 9.93 -6.93 17.88
CA LYS A 23 10.93 -6.95 16.81
C LYS A 23 10.24 -6.94 15.45
N PHE A 24 10.75 -6.10 14.57
CA PHE A 24 10.44 -6.15 13.15
C PHE A 24 11.68 -5.75 12.35
N TYR A 25 11.59 -5.82 11.04
CA TYR A 25 12.73 -5.53 10.16
C TYR A 25 12.37 -4.42 9.18
N CYS A 26 13.38 -3.64 8.81
CA CYS A 26 13.27 -2.68 7.73
C CYS A 26 12.75 -3.39 6.47
N PRO A 27 11.66 -2.90 5.84
CA PRO A 27 11.01 -3.60 4.73
C PRO A 27 11.81 -3.52 3.42
N TYR A 28 12.84 -2.69 3.38
CA TYR A 28 13.74 -2.59 2.24
C TYR A 28 14.78 -3.72 2.30
N LYS A 29 14.75 -4.61 1.31
CA LYS A 29 15.56 -5.84 1.25
C LYS A 29 17.08 -5.61 1.26
N ASP A 30 17.51 -4.46 0.79
CA ASP A 30 18.91 -4.02 0.79
C ASP A 30 19.37 -3.44 2.14
N CYS A 31 18.43 -3.21 3.07
CA CYS A 31 18.72 -2.77 4.43
C CYS A 31 18.45 -3.89 5.44
N SER A 32 17.19 -4.34 5.54
CA SER A 32 16.75 -5.39 6.47
C SER A 32 17.22 -5.24 7.93
N ALA A 33 17.58 -4.02 8.36
CA ALA A 33 17.99 -3.75 9.73
C ALA A 33 16.86 -4.10 10.71
N MET A 34 17.22 -4.66 11.87
CA MET A 34 16.27 -4.94 12.94
C MET A 34 15.84 -3.63 13.60
N LEU A 35 14.54 -3.49 13.83
CA LEU A 35 13.90 -2.34 14.46
C LEU A 35 13.03 -2.84 15.62
N VAL A 36 12.81 -1.95 16.60
CA VAL A 36 12.05 -2.25 17.81
C VAL A 36 10.86 -1.31 17.90
N ASN A 37 9.68 -1.87 18.15
CA ASN A 37 8.46 -1.14 18.46
C ASN A 37 8.05 -1.45 19.91
N ASP A 38 8.27 -0.48 20.79
CA ASP A 38 8.00 -0.62 22.23
C ASP A 38 6.50 -0.68 22.56
N GLY A 39 5.60 -0.48 21.57
CA GLY A 39 4.16 -0.69 21.70
C GLY A 39 3.40 0.46 22.36
N ASP A 40 4.09 1.51 22.79
CA ASP A 40 3.49 2.66 23.47
C ASP A 40 2.53 3.47 22.60
N LYS A 41 2.77 3.49 21.28
CA LYS A 41 2.00 4.28 20.32
C LYS A 41 1.82 3.53 19.01
N ILE A 42 0.64 3.71 18.42
CA ILE A 42 0.38 3.30 17.04
C ILE A 42 1.08 4.31 16.13
N ILE A 43 2.25 3.93 15.61
CA ILE A 43 3.02 4.73 14.66
C ILE A 43 2.75 4.16 13.27
N ARG A 44 2.23 5.00 12.37
CA ARG A 44 2.04 4.63 10.96
C ARG A 44 3.29 4.96 10.15
N GLU A 45 3.70 6.22 10.16
CA GLU A 45 4.85 6.71 9.41
C GLU A 45 6.10 6.68 10.29
N SER A 46 7.16 6.05 9.81
CA SER A 46 8.45 6.04 10.49
C SER A 46 9.59 5.99 9.49
N GLU A 47 10.77 6.44 9.91
CA GLU A 47 11.99 6.44 9.11
C GLU A 47 12.96 5.40 9.67
N CYS A 48 13.57 4.60 8.80
CA CYS A 48 14.59 3.65 9.24
C CYS A 48 15.89 4.39 9.61
N PRO A 49 16.44 4.25 10.82
CA PRO A 49 17.65 4.96 11.24
C PRO A 49 18.94 4.49 10.54
N PHE A 50 18.87 3.37 9.80
CA PHE A 50 20.02 2.80 9.08
C PHE A 50 20.07 3.22 7.61
N CYS A 51 18.91 3.31 6.95
CA CYS A 51 18.84 3.63 5.52
C CYS A 51 18.05 4.90 5.20
N TRP A 52 17.49 5.57 6.22
CA TRP A 52 16.82 6.88 6.11
C TRP A 52 15.64 6.90 5.11
N ARG A 53 15.01 5.74 4.92
CA ARG A 53 13.83 5.58 4.08
C ARG A 53 12.59 5.45 4.94
N LEU A 54 11.53 6.14 4.53
CA LEU A 54 10.22 6.06 5.16
C LEU A 54 9.58 4.70 4.94
N PHE A 55 8.87 4.21 5.93
CA PHE A 55 8.10 2.98 5.86
C PHE A 55 6.83 3.07 6.71
N CYS A 56 5.88 2.16 6.43
CA CYS A 56 4.69 2.03 7.25
C CYS A 56 4.94 1.04 8.39
N ALA A 57 4.98 1.50 9.64
CA ALA A 57 5.26 0.65 10.82
C ALA A 57 4.09 -0.25 11.21
N GLN A 58 2.87 0.04 10.74
CA GLN A 58 1.72 -0.85 10.91
C GLN A 58 1.69 -1.99 9.89
N CYS A 59 2.03 -1.69 8.64
CA CYS A 59 1.98 -2.66 7.55
C CYS A 59 3.32 -3.38 7.34
N ASN A 60 4.42 -2.88 7.90
CA ASN A 60 5.78 -3.38 7.71
C ASN A 60 6.18 -3.46 6.22
N VAL A 61 5.90 -2.38 5.48
CA VAL A 61 6.14 -2.26 4.02
C VAL A 61 6.75 -0.89 3.71
N PRO A 62 7.37 -0.70 2.52
CA PRO A 62 7.77 0.63 2.06
C PRO A 62 6.63 1.64 2.16
N TRP A 63 6.97 2.91 2.38
CA TRP A 63 5.97 3.94 2.60
C TRP A 63 4.97 4.08 1.45
N HIS A 64 3.67 4.11 1.78
CA HIS A 64 2.55 4.25 0.85
C HIS A 64 1.77 5.55 1.12
N SER A 65 2.39 6.68 0.76
CA SER A 65 1.77 8.00 0.87
C SER A 65 0.45 8.10 0.06
N GLY A 66 -0.52 8.85 0.56
CA GLY A 66 -1.85 9.03 -0.08
C GLY A 66 -2.83 7.87 0.13
N VAL A 67 -2.33 6.67 0.40
CA VAL A 67 -3.15 5.46 0.54
C VAL A 67 -3.21 5.02 2.00
N GLU A 68 -4.44 4.91 2.53
CA GLU A 68 -4.68 4.42 3.89
C GLU A 68 -4.28 2.95 4.04
N CYS A 69 -3.86 2.52 5.24
CA CYS A 69 -3.40 1.13 5.46
C CYS A 69 -4.47 0.11 5.03
N GLU A 70 -5.74 0.35 5.35
CA GLU A 70 -6.84 -0.53 4.96
C GLU A 70 -6.99 -0.63 3.44
N GLU A 71 -6.85 0.49 2.75
CA GLU A 71 -6.95 0.60 1.29
C GLU A 71 -5.77 -0.10 0.61
N PHE A 72 -4.56 0.14 1.13
CA PHE A 72 -3.33 -0.52 0.67
C PHE A 72 -3.41 -2.05 0.80
N GLN A 73 -3.97 -2.56 1.91
CA GLN A 73 -4.12 -4.01 2.11
C GLN A 73 -5.16 -4.65 1.18
N ARG A 74 -6.08 -3.88 0.60
CA ARG A 74 -7.03 -4.36 -0.41
C ARG A 74 -6.46 -4.39 -1.83
N LEU A 75 -5.36 -3.68 -2.09
CA LEU A 75 -4.67 -3.70 -3.38
C LEU A 75 -3.99 -5.05 -3.61
N ASN A 76 -3.93 -5.50 -4.86
CA ASN A 76 -3.14 -6.68 -5.20
C ASN A 76 -1.64 -6.37 -5.08
N GLU A 77 -0.80 -7.39 -4.87
CA GLU A 77 0.65 -7.19 -4.70
C GLU A 77 1.30 -6.45 -5.87
N ASN A 78 0.84 -6.72 -7.09
CA ASN A 78 1.30 -6.07 -8.32
C ASN A 78 0.75 -4.64 -8.52
N GLU A 79 -0.03 -4.12 -7.57
CA GLU A 79 -0.57 -2.74 -7.57
C GLU A 79 -0.04 -1.92 -6.37
N ARG A 80 0.88 -2.50 -5.59
CA ARG A 80 1.49 -1.86 -4.41
C ARG A 80 2.85 -1.22 -4.73
N GLY A 81 3.26 -1.22 -6.00
CA GLY A 81 4.46 -0.54 -6.46
C GLY A 81 4.33 0.98 -6.28
N ARG A 82 5.46 1.68 -6.17
CA ARG A 82 5.47 3.14 -6.00
C ARG A 82 4.69 3.85 -7.12
N GLU A 83 4.93 3.45 -8.36
CA GLU A 83 4.27 4.02 -9.54
C GLU A 83 2.76 3.69 -9.56
N ASP A 84 2.39 2.47 -9.18
CA ASP A 84 0.98 2.05 -9.08
C ASP A 84 0.23 2.85 -8.02
N LEU A 85 0.85 3.11 -6.87
CA LEU A 85 0.27 3.95 -5.81
C LEU A 85 0.13 5.41 -6.26
N MET A 86 1.05 5.93 -7.09
CA MET A 86 0.90 7.26 -7.68
C MET A 86 -0.30 7.33 -8.64
N VAL A 87 -0.50 6.30 -9.47
CA VAL A 87 -1.67 6.19 -10.35
C VAL A 87 -2.96 6.04 -9.52
N TYR A 88 -2.90 5.26 -8.45
CA TYR A 88 -4.02 5.06 -7.52
C TYR A 88 -4.48 6.39 -6.90
N GLU A 89 -3.53 7.17 -6.39
CA GLU A 89 -3.81 8.47 -5.78
C GLU A 89 -4.39 9.45 -6.79
N LEU A 90 -3.79 9.55 -7.99
CA LEU A 90 -4.32 10.40 -9.06
C LEU A 90 -5.74 9.99 -9.45
N ALA A 91 -5.99 8.70 -9.62
CA ALA A 91 -7.31 8.18 -9.94
C ALA A 91 -8.36 8.53 -8.87
N LYS A 92 -7.97 8.54 -7.59
CA LYS A 92 -8.85 8.94 -6.49
C LYS A 92 -9.16 10.43 -6.53
N GLN A 93 -8.15 11.27 -6.79
CA GLN A 93 -8.31 12.73 -6.90
C GLN A 93 -9.22 13.12 -8.08
N GLU A 94 -9.05 12.46 -9.23
CA GLU A 94 -9.80 12.72 -10.46
C GLU A 94 -11.11 11.92 -10.54
N ASN A 95 -11.46 11.13 -9.52
CA ASN A 95 -12.63 10.25 -9.50
C ASN A 95 -12.69 9.31 -10.73
N TRP A 96 -11.55 8.74 -11.10
CA TRP A 96 -11.46 7.74 -12.15
C TRP A 96 -12.06 6.41 -11.71
N GLN A 97 -12.86 5.81 -12.59
CA GLN A 97 -13.50 4.52 -12.32
C GLN A 97 -12.68 3.38 -12.93
N ARG A 98 -12.59 2.24 -12.23
CA ARG A 98 -12.00 1.03 -12.80
C ARG A 98 -13.02 0.27 -13.63
N CYS A 99 -12.60 -0.23 -14.79
CA CYS A 99 -13.41 -1.16 -15.55
C CYS A 99 -13.67 -2.43 -14.72
N PRO A 100 -14.92 -2.87 -14.55
CA PRO A 100 -15.24 -4.05 -13.73
C PRO A 100 -14.63 -5.35 -14.28
N LYS A 101 -14.45 -5.43 -15.60
CA LYS A 101 -13.89 -6.59 -16.30
C LYS A 101 -12.37 -6.62 -16.30
N CYS A 102 -11.70 -5.58 -16.82
CA CYS A 102 -10.24 -5.58 -16.98
C CYS A 102 -9.46 -4.81 -15.89
N LYS A 103 -10.16 -4.15 -14.96
CA LYS A 103 -9.61 -3.39 -13.83
C LYS A 103 -8.76 -2.17 -14.16
N PHE A 104 -8.54 -1.84 -15.43
CA PHE A 104 -7.91 -0.58 -15.82
C PHE A 104 -8.76 0.62 -15.43
N TYR A 105 -8.08 1.68 -14.98
CA TYR A 105 -8.71 2.98 -14.78
C TYR A 105 -9.21 3.55 -16.11
N VAL A 106 -10.37 4.17 -16.04
CA VAL A 106 -11.03 4.87 -17.12
C VAL A 106 -11.33 6.27 -16.62
N GLU A 107 -10.88 7.26 -17.38
CA GLU A 107 -11.25 8.65 -17.20
C GLU A 107 -12.53 8.94 -17.99
N LYS A 108 -13.46 9.67 -17.38
CA LYS A 108 -14.64 10.21 -18.06
C LYS A 108 -14.44 11.71 -18.29
N THR A 109 -14.36 12.11 -19.56
CA THR A 109 -14.20 13.52 -19.93
C THR A 109 -15.53 14.29 -19.89
N GLU A 110 -16.58 13.76 -20.54
CA GLU A 110 -17.88 14.42 -20.64
C GLU A 110 -19.02 13.40 -20.91
N GLY A 111 -20.25 13.88 -21.05
CA GLY A 111 -21.39 13.04 -21.43
C GLY A 111 -22.00 12.19 -20.32
N CYS A 112 -22.69 11.12 -20.71
CA CYS A 112 -23.51 10.29 -19.83
C CYS A 112 -22.70 9.26 -19.01
N LEU A 113 -23.38 8.52 -18.12
CA LEU A 113 -22.74 7.52 -17.26
C LEU A 113 -22.43 6.19 -17.95
N HIS A 114 -22.90 5.97 -19.19
CA HIS A 114 -22.57 4.77 -19.97
C HIS A 114 -21.18 4.88 -20.57
N ILE A 115 -20.28 3.99 -20.17
CA ILE A 115 -18.89 3.97 -20.62
C ILE A 115 -18.59 2.64 -21.29
N SER A 116 -17.96 2.72 -22.47
CA SER A 116 -17.39 1.58 -23.18
C SER A 116 -15.88 1.52 -22.94
N CYS A 117 -15.42 0.50 -22.22
CA CYS A 117 -13.99 0.29 -21.98
C CYS A 117 -13.27 -0.17 -23.25
N ARG A 118 -11.95 0.04 -23.33
CA ARG A 118 -11.07 -0.53 -24.38
C ARG A 118 -11.11 -2.06 -24.48
N CYS A 119 -11.54 -2.76 -23.42
CA CYS A 119 -11.76 -4.20 -23.44
C CYS A 119 -13.17 -4.62 -23.94
N ASN A 120 -13.90 -3.66 -24.54
CA ASN A 120 -15.28 -3.78 -25.04
C ASN A 120 -16.32 -4.11 -23.96
N PHE A 121 -16.02 -3.83 -22.68
CA PHE A 121 -16.99 -3.95 -21.60
C PHE A 121 -17.71 -2.63 -21.37
N GLU A 122 -19.03 -2.68 -21.33
CA GLU A 122 -19.88 -1.52 -21.10
C GLU A 122 -20.38 -1.50 -19.66
N PHE A 123 -20.21 -0.36 -18.99
CA PHE A 123 -20.55 -0.23 -17.58
C PHE A 123 -20.99 1.19 -17.22
N CYS A 124 -21.66 1.32 -16.09
CA CYS A 124 -22.01 2.61 -15.51
C CYS A 124 -20.82 3.19 -14.76
N TYR A 125 -20.38 4.39 -15.11
CA TYR A 125 -19.24 5.04 -14.48
C TYR A 125 -19.46 5.34 -12.99
N ALA A 126 -20.70 5.64 -12.59
CA ALA A 126 -21.03 6.00 -11.21
C ALA A 126 -20.97 4.81 -10.25
N CYS A 127 -21.49 3.64 -10.64
CA CYS A 127 -21.57 2.47 -9.75
C CYS A 127 -20.68 1.29 -10.14
N GLY A 128 -20.10 1.30 -11.34
CA GLY A 128 -19.28 0.18 -11.84
C GLY A 128 -20.09 -1.06 -12.21
N GLU A 129 -21.41 -1.00 -12.32
CA GLU A 129 -22.22 -2.15 -12.74
C GLU A 129 -22.27 -2.29 -14.26
N THR A 130 -22.54 -3.52 -14.72
CA THR A 130 -22.71 -3.81 -16.16
C THR A 130 -23.84 -2.96 -16.73
N TRP A 131 -23.60 -2.34 -17.89
CA TRP A 131 -24.64 -1.56 -18.55
C TRP A 131 -25.70 -2.49 -19.17
N THR A 132 -26.97 -2.29 -18.81
CA THR A 132 -28.11 -3.04 -19.33
C THR A 132 -29.25 -2.10 -19.69
N SER A 133 -30.21 -2.55 -20.49
CA SER A 133 -31.36 -1.73 -20.92
C SER A 133 -32.24 -1.24 -19.77
N THR A 134 -32.18 -1.91 -18.61
CA THR A 134 -32.92 -1.54 -17.40
C THR A 134 -32.08 -0.77 -16.39
N HIS A 135 -30.82 -0.47 -16.70
CA HIS A 135 -29.94 0.29 -15.83
C HIS A 135 -30.34 1.78 -15.84
N GLY A 136 -30.86 2.29 -14.72
CA GLY A 136 -31.27 3.69 -14.58
C GLY A 136 -31.18 4.21 -13.15
N GLY A 137 -31.24 5.54 -12.98
CA GLY A 137 -31.32 6.20 -11.67
C GLY A 137 -29.99 6.51 -10.98
N CYS A 138 -28.84 6.16 -11.56
CA CYS A 138 -27.54 6.52 -11.01
C CYS A 138 -27.26 8.01 -11.19
N ARG A 139 -26.75 8.65 -10.13
CA ARG A 139 -26.24 10.02 -10.16
C ARG A 139 -24.71 10.00 -10.03
N PRO A 140 -24.00 10.95 -10.64
CA PRO A 140 -22.56 11.12 -10.46
C PRO A 140 -22.21 11.37 -9.00
#